data_AF-A0A930T267-F1
#
_entry.id   AF-A0A930T267-F1
#
_cell.length_a   1.000
_cell.length_b   1.000
_cell.length_c   1.000
_cell.angle_alpha   90.00
_cell.angle_beta   90.00
_cell.angle_gamma   90.00
#
_symmetry.space_group_name_H-M   'P 1'
#
loop_
_entity.id
_entity.type
_entity.pdbx_description
1 polymer ?
#
loop_
_entity_poly.entity_id
_entity_poly.type
_entity_poly.pdbx_seq_one_letter_code
_entity_poly.pdbx_strand_id
1 'polypeptide(L)'
;MIAQHSIIKIIKEFLVEKQLLKSENTSITDFEDFFMYLIESRQKFNSAYLLNYLWKNISAKDMAKRKTSARDLEDYLSIIFNGIISDETKRVNKQIDNQDIFIENHFITNFVLSNRREKGDLIFANNYQLSIKTLIKTNKEINLGSFEKTALFYLLDVEDYLNERKGKEVKINNETLTVGLGSRNLLKNLLKLLEHNNKLKKFQERFIDMAEHIFSADFLIAIKDDEIMDLYFLPRRKFINLLKEIIIDIDKFLMVVNRWEGNSLRVDRSKILNISKHIKLDFRFLQDSILKDFSNFEEKISSLLVKYINDPQDNYKQLIFEELDKIINTIEQNREGIS
;
A
#
# COMPACT_ATOMS: atom_id res chain seq x y z
N MET A 1 -10.61 18.23 2.59
CA MET A 1 -10.76 16.76 2.54
C MET A 1 -12.18 16.35 2.12
N ILE A 2 -13.23 16.72 2.87
CA ILE A 2 -14.64 16.35 2.57
C ILE A 2 -15.06 16.69 1.12
N ALA A 3 -14.79 17.91 0.65
CA ALA A 3 -15.16 18.34 -0.70
C ALA A 3 -14.46 17.52 -1.82
N GLN A 4 -13.20 17.13 -1.61
CA GLN A 4 -12.44 16.36 -2.60
C GLN A 4 -12.96 14.93 -2.71
N HIS A 5 -13.31 14.29 -1.59
CA HIS A 5 -13.91 12.96 -1.60
C HIS A 5 -15.28 12.94 -2.29
N SER A 6 -16.09 13.99 -2.14
CA SER A 6 -17.34 14.12 -2.89
C SER A 6 -17.11 14.18 -4.40
N ILE A 7 -16.11 14.93 -4.86
CA ILE A 7 -15.77 15.00 -6.29
C ILE A 7 -15.27 13.64 -6.80
N ILE A 8 -14.43 12.93 -6.03
CA ILE A 8 -13.98 11.58 -6.41
C ILE A 8 -15.19 10.62 -6.54
N LYS A 9 -16.19 10.72 -5.65
CA LYS A 9 -17.42 9.92 -5.75
C LYS A 9 -18.20 10.21 -7.04
N ILE A 10 -18.35 11.48 -7.40
CA ILE A 10 -19.02 11.88 -8.66
C ILE A 10 -18.24 11.34 -9.87
N ILE A 11 -16.91 11.49 -9.88
CA ILE A 11 -16.08 10.96 -10.96
C ILE A 11 -16.21 9.44 -11.04
N LYS A 12 -16.19 8.73 -9.91
CA LYS A 12 -16.41 7.28 -9.85
C LYS A 12 -17.75 6.90 -10.48
N GLU A 13 -18.84 7.54 -10.07
CA GLU A 13 -20.19 7.26 -10.60
C GLU A 13 -20.21 7.41 -12.13
N PHE A 14 -19.60 8.47 -12.65
CA PHE A 14 -19.44 8.67 -14.08
C PHE A 14 -18.61 7.55 -14.75
N LEU A 15 -17.47 7.16 -14.18
CA LEU A 15 -16.62 6.10 -14.74
C LEU A 15 -17.35 4.75 -14.77
N VAL A 16 -18.17 4.45 -13.76
CA VAL A 16 -19.02 3.25 -13.73
C VAL A 16 -20.11 3.33 -14.80
N GLU A 17 -20.80 4.47 -14.93
CA GLU A 17 -21.85 4.68 -15.95
C GLU A 17 -21.29 4.49 -17.38
N LYS A 18 -20.04 4.93 -17.62
CA LYS A 18 -19.35 4.76 -18.90
C LYS A 18 -18.65 3.42 -19.07
N GLN A 19 -18.82 2.48 -18.13
CA GLN A 19 -18.18 1.15 -18.15
C GLN A 19 -16.64 1.20 -18.21
N LEU A 20 -16.05 2.30 -17.72
CA LEU A 20 -14.59 2.50 -17.62
C LEU A 20 -14.03 2.01 -16.28
N LEU A 21 -14.91 1.74 -15.31
CA LEU A 21 -14.58 1.17 -14.02
C LEU A 21 -15.59 0.08 -13.69
N LYS A 22 -15.11 -1.10 -13.30
CA LYS A 22 -15.99 -2.18 -12.84
C LYS A 22 -16.58 -1.85 -11.47
N SER A 23 -17.86 -2.14 -11.30
CA SER A 23 -18.59 -1.92 -10.05
C SER A 23 -18.51 -3.10 -9.07
N GLU A 24 -18.16 -4.30 -9.55
CA GLU A 24 -18.21 -5.55 -8.78
C GLU A 24 -17.01 -6.47 -9.08
N ASN A 25 -16.76 -7.40 -8.15
CA ASN A 25 -15.75 -8.46 -8.27
C ASN A 25 -14.30 -7.97 -8.45
N THR A 26 -13.92 -6.96 -7.66
CA THR A 26 -12.57 -6.38 -7.68
C THR A 26 -11.47 -7.42 -7.45
N SER A 27 -10.42 -7.32 -8.25
CA SER A 27 -9.19 -8.10 -8.20
C SER A 27 -7.98 -7.18 -8.38
N ILE A 28 -6.76 -7.68 -8.16
CA ILE A 28 -5.55 -6.88 -8.35
C ILE A 28 -5.42 -6.32 -9.78
N THR A 29 -5.85 -7.10 -10.79
CA THR A 29 -5.85 -6.69 -12.20
C THR A 29 -6.75 -5.47 -12.43
N ASP A 30 -7.88 -5.35 -11.73
CA ASP A 30 -8.78 -4.21 -11.91
C ASP A 30 -8.15 -2.90 -11.40
N PHE A 31 -7.28 -2.95 -10.39
CA PHE A 31 -6.47 -1.80 -10.00
C PHE A 31 -5.44 -1.46 -11.07
N GLU A 32 -4.75 -2.47 -11.60
CA GLU A 32 -3.77 -2.28 -12.67
C GLU A 32 -4.41 -1.59 -13.88
N ASP A 33 -5.54 -2.11 -14.35
CA ASP A 33 -6.27 -1.60 -15.50
C ASP A 33 -6.76 -0.17 -15.26
N PHE A 34 -7.25 0.13 -14.06
CA PHE A 34 -7.65 1.49 -13.68
C PHE A 34 -6.49 2.48 -13.73
N PHE A 35 -5.33 2.13 -13.14
CA PHE A 35 -4.17 3.03 -13.17
C PHE A 35 -3.58 3.18 -14.57
N MET A 36 -3.64 2.15 -15.41
CA MET A 36 -3.31 2.25 -16.83
C MET A 36 -4.26 3.21 -17.56
N TYR A 37 -5.58 3.06 -17.34
CA TYR A 37 -6.58 3.97 -17.88
C TYR A 37 -6.29 5.43 -17.48
N LEU A 38 -5.94 5.70 -16.21
CA LEU A 38 -5.58 7.05 -15.77
C LEU A 38 -4.38 7.63 -16.53
N ILE A 39 -3.38 6.80 -16.83
CA ILE A 39 -2.21 7.23 -17.61
C ILE A 39 -2.60 7.54 -19.05
N GLU A 40 -3.33 6.63 -19.70
CA GLU A 40 -3.74 6.76 -21.11
C GLU A 40 -4.66 7.95 -21.33
N SER A 41 -5.53 8.23 -20.37
CA SER A 41 -6.51 9.31 -20.41
C SER A 41 -6.10 10.54 -19.61
N ARG A 42 -4.82 10.68 -19.21
CA ARG A 42 -4.34 11.70 -18.26
C ARG A 42 -4.66 13.15 -18.63
N GLN A 43 -4.86 13.45 -19.91
CA GLN A 43 -5.24 14.79 -20.38
C GLN A 43 -6.72 15.12 -20.17
N LYS A 44 -7.57 14.09 -19.97
CA LYS A 44 -9.00 14.27 -19.69
C LYS A 44 -9.17 14.73 -18.24
N PHE A 45 -10.15 15.63 -18.03
CA PHE A 45 -10.42 16.23 -16.72
C PHE A 45 -10.50 15.22 -15.57
N ASN A 46 -11.31 14.17 -15.71
CA ASN A 46 -11.51 13.18 -14.66
C ASN A 46 -10.20 12.48 -14.24
N SER A 47 -9.39 12.06 -15.21
CA SER A 47 -8.13 11.36 -14.94
C SER A 47 -7.07 12.32 -14.41
N ALA A 48 -6.99 13.53 -14.96
CA ALA A 48 -6.16 14.60 -14.42
C ALA A 48 -6.51 14.87 -12.95
N TYR A 49 -7.80 15.00 -12.62
CA TYR A 49 -8.27 15.29 -11.26
C TYR A 49 -7.88 14.18 -10.28
N LEU A 50 -8.10 12.92 -10.68
CA LEU A 50 -7.73 11.76 -9.87
C LEU A 50 -6.21 11.66 -9.66
N LEU A 51 -5.41 11.92 -10.71
CA LEU A 51 -3.94 11.94 -10.61
C LEU A 51 -3.44 13.12 -9.76
N ASN A 52 -4.09 14.28 -9.86
CA ASN A 52 -3.77 15.45 -9.04
C ASN A 52 -4.08 15.20 -7.56
N TYR A 53 -5.17 14.49 -7.25
CA TYR A 53 -5.44 14.08 -5.87
C TYR A 53 -4.31 13.20 -5.32
N LEU A 54 -3.84 12.22 -6.09
CA LEU A 54 -2.75 11.32 -5.68
C LEU A 54 -1.44 12.10 -5.47
N TRP A 55 -1.11 13.00 -6.40
CA TRP A 55 0.06 13.85 -6.24
C TRP A 55 -0.06 14.72 -4.97
N LYS A 56 -1.11 15.52 -4.88
CA LYS A 56 -1.28 16.54 -3.83
C LYS A 56 -1.38 15.97 -2.42
N ASN A 57 -1.97 14.78 -2.24
CA ASN A 57 -2.21 14.22 -0.90
C ASN A 57 -1.23 13.10 -0.53
N ILE A 58 -0.57 12.47 -1.51
CA ILE A 58 0.24 11.27 -1.27
C ILE A 58 1.69 11.52 -1.68
N SER A 59 1.93 11.90 -2.93
CA SER A 59 3.28 11.87 -3.51
C SER A 59 4.09 13.16 -3.33
N ALA A 60 3.43 14.33 -3.27
CA ALA A 60 4.07 15.64 -3.19
C ALA A 60 5.12 15.69 -2.07
N LYS A 61 6.22 16.40 -2.30
CA LYS A 61 7.40 16.42 -1.42
C LYS A 61 7.10 16.62 0.08
N ASP A 62 6.14 17.49 0.41
CA ASP A 62 5.72 17.81 1.77
C ASP A 62 4.70 16.83 2.36
N MET A 63 4.06 16.01 1.52
CA MET A 63 3.13 14.94 1.90
C MET A 63 3.78 13.56 1.98
N ALA A 64 4.75 13.24 1.11
CA ALA A 64 5.32 11.89 0.97
C ALA A 64 5.87 11.30 2.28
N LYS A 65 6.35 12.15 3.19
CA LYS A 65 6.90 11.74 4.49
C LYS A 65 5.86 11.66 5.60
N ARG A 66 4.62 12.12 5.37
CA ARG A 66 3.56 12.13 6.39
C ARG A 66 2.96 10.74 6.52
N LYS A 67 2.62 10.38 7.76
CA LYS A 67 1.93 9.11 8.07
C LYS A 67 0.54 9.03 7.43
N THR A 68 -0.13 10.17 7.26
CA THR A 68 -1.49 10.27 6.69
C THR A 68 -1.55 9.82 5.23
N SER A 69 -0.47 9.98 4.46
CA SER A 69 -0.45 9.62 3.03
C SER A 69 -0.77 8.15 2.73
N ALA A 70 -0.53 7.24 3.68
CA ALA A 70 -0.98 5.85 3.57
C ALA A 70 -2.52 5.75 3.65
N ARG A 71 -3.10 6.44 4.64
CA ARG A 71 -4.55 6.51 4.81
C ARG A 71 -5.23 7.21 3.63
N ASP A 72 -4.64 8.29 3.13
CA ASP A 72 -5.17 9.01 1.97
C ASP A 72 -5.24 8.12 0.71
N LEU A 73 -4.31 7.17 0.56
CA LEU A 73 -4.34 6.16 -0.51
C LEU A 73 -5.40 5.08 -0.27
N GLU A 74 -5.55 4.60 0.97
CA GLU A 74 -6.62 3.67 1.36
C GLU A 74 -8.00 4.26 1.09
N ASP A 75 -8.25 5.50 1.55
CA ASP A 75 -9.52 6.22 1.34
C ASP A 75 -9.79 6.42 -0.15
N TYR A 76 -8.78 6.82 -0.92
CA TYR A 76 -8.90 6.99 -2.37
C TYR A 76 -9.36 5.70 -3.06
N LEU A 77 -8.70 4.58 -2.76
CA LEU A 77 -9.02 3.28 -3.35
C LEU A 77 -10.36 2.73 -2.84
N SER A 78 -10.66 2.93 -1.55
CA SER A 78 -11.96 2.62 -0.96
C SER A 78 -13.10 3.32 -1.70
N ILE A 79 -12.96 4.62 -1.96
CA ILE A 79 -13.98 5.38 -2.69
C ILE A 79 -14.13 4.83 -4.11
N ILE A 80 -13.03 4.75 -4.88
CA ILE A 80 -13.06 4.33 -6.30
C ILE A 80 -13.63 2.92 -6.44
N PHE A 81 -13.12 1.94 -5.68
CA PHE A 81 -13.46 0.53 -5.86
C PHE A 81 -14.55 0.02 -4.91
N ASN A 82 -15.20 0.92 -4.16
CA ASN A 82 -16.18 0.56 -3.14
C ASN A 82 -15.63 -0.39 -2.06
N GLY A 83 -14.35 -0.23 -1.72
CA GLY A 83 -13.68 -1.03 -0.68
C GLY A 83 -14.06 -0.55 0.71
N ILE A 84 -14.13 -1.47 1.66
CA ILE A 84 -14.34 -1.16 3.06
C ILE A 84 -12.97 -1.18 3.75
N ILE A 85 -12.65 -0.12 4.48
CA ILE A 85 -11.41 -0.06 5.24
C ILE A 85 -11.56 -0.94 6.48
N SER A 86 -10.62 -1.88 6.66
CA SER A 86 -10.73 -2.92 7.68
C SER A 86 -10.86 -2.36 9.11
N ASP A 87 -10.14 -1.28 9.42
CA ASP A 87 -10.18 -0.61 10.73
C ASP A 87 -11.55 0.00 11.09
N GLU A 88 -12.40 0.31 10.10
CA GLU A 88 -13.73 0.90 10.31
C GLU A 88 -14.81 -0.16 10.54
N THR A 89 -14.54 -1.42 10.16
CA THR A 89 -15.47 -2.49 10.44
C THR A 89 -15.47 -2.79 11.93
N LYS A 90 -16.66 -2.80 12.56
CA LYS A 90 -16.79 -3.33 13.93
C LYS A 90 -16.15 -4.71 13.92
N ARG A 91 -15.17 -4.91 14.81
CA ARG A 91 -14.50 -6.18 15.06
C ARG A 91 -15.53 -7.16 15.59
N VAL A 92 -16.36 -7.70 14.72
CA VAL A 92 -17.20 -8.82 15.09
C VAL A 92 -16.22 -9.98 15.14
N ASN A 93 -16.12 -10.64 16.29
CA ASN A 93 -15.71 -12.04 16.35
C ASN A 93 -16.76 -12.85 15.61
N LYS A 94 -16.95 -12.59 14.32
CA LYS A 94 -17.64 -13.52 13.48
C LYS A 94 -16.75 -14.75 13.54
N GLN A 95 -17.33 -15.84 14.01
CA GLN A 95 -16.89 -17.18 13.70
C GLN A 95 -16.99 -17.41 12.17
N ILE A 96 -16.48 -16.48 11.35
CA ILE A 96 -16.32 -16.69 9.90
C ILE A 96 -15.19 -17.71 9.80
N ASP A 97 -15.54 -18.92 9.36
CA ASP A 97 -14.73 -19.91 8.63
C ASP A 97 -13.32 -20.23 9.15
N ASN A 98 -13.04 -20.01 10.43
CA ASN A 98 -11.76 -20.36 11.05
C ASN A 98 -11.69 -21.82 11.53
N GLN A 99 -12.69 -22.66 11.26
CA GLN A 99 -12.74 -24.03 11.78
C GLN A 99 -11.68 -24.96 11.15
N ASP A 100 -11.14 -24.62 9.98
CA ASP A 100 -10.22 -25.51 9.25
C ASP A 100 -8.74 -25.09 9.30
N ILE A 101 -8.40 -23.95 9.92
CA ILE A 101 -7.00 -23.50 10.01
C ILE A 101 -6.41 -23.99 11.32
N PHE A 102 -5.59 -25.04 11.22
CA PHE A 102 -4.78 -25.54 12.32
C PHE A 102 -3.31 -25.57 11.90
N ILE A 103 -2.47 -24.84 12.62
CA ILE A 103 -1.02 -24.80 12.39
C ILE A 103 -0.34 -25.31 13.65
N GLU A 104 0.05 -26.59 13.61
CA GLU A 104 0.81 -27.34 14.63
C GLU A 104 0.15 -27.46 16.03
N ASN A 105 -0.30 -26.35 16.62
CA ASN A 105 -0.97 -26.26 17.91
C ASN A 105 -1.81 -24.97 18.02
N HIS A 106 -2.64 -24.87 19.06
CA HIS A 106 -3.53 -23.72 19.28
C HIS A 106 -2.77 -22.40 19.52
N PHE A 107 -1.60 -22.43 20.15
CA PHE A 107 -0.82 -21.22 20.43
C PHE A 107 -0.41 -20.54 19.12
N ILE A 108 0.23 -21.28 18.22
CA ILE A 108 0.65 -20.77 16.91
C ILE A 108 -0.56 -20.38 16.05
N THR A 109 -1.57 -21.24 16.02
CA THR A 109 -2.82 -21.01 15.27
C THR A 109 -3.49 -19.69 15.67
N ASN A 110 -3.60 -19.41 16.97
CA ASN A 110 -4.24 -18.19 17.46
C ASN A 110 -3.48 -16.93 17.02
N PHE A 111 -2.13 -16.95 17.03
CA PHE A 111 -1.33 -15.84 16.52
C PHE A 111 -1.50 -15.64 15.01
N VAL A 112 -1.55 -16.72 14.24
CA VAL A 112 -1.79 -16.65 12.79
C VAL A 112 -3.15 -16.06 12.49
N LEU A 113 -4.21 -16.52 13.16
CA LEU A 113 -5.56 -15.99 12.98
C LEU A 113 -5.66 -14.52 13.39
N SER A 114 -4.99 -14.12 14.48
CA SER A 114 -4.92 -12.71 14.91
C SER A 114 -4.21 -11.86 13.85
N ASN A 115 -3.02 -12.26 13.41
CA ASN A 115 -2.23 -11.50 12.45
C ASN A 115 -2.91 -11.42 11.07
N ARG A 116 -3.60 -12.49 10.64
CA ARG A 116 -4.37 -12.51 9.38
C ARG A 116 -5.46 -11.43 9.37
N ARG A 117 -6.17 -11.26 10.48
CA ARG A 117 -7.24 -10.25 10.59
C ARG A 117 -6.73 -8.83 10.41
N GLU A 118 -5.46 -8.58 10.73
CA GLU A 118 -4.82 -7.26 10.68
C GLU A 118 -4.15 -6.94 9.33
N LYS A 119 -4.20 -7.85 8.34
CA LYS A 119 -3.37 -7.75 7.13
C LYS A 119 -4.05 -7.17 5.90
N GLY A 120 -5.37 -7.29 5.80
CA GLY A 120 -6.13 -6.63 4.74
C GLY A 120 -6.40 -5.18 5.13
N ASP A 121 -5.86 -4.23 4.36
CA ASP A 121 -6.12 -2.80 4.59
C ASP A 121 -7.49 -2.42 3.97
N LEU A 122 -7.84 -3.02 2.82
CA LEU A 122 -9.15 -2.92 2.17
C LEU A 122 -9.80 -4.29 1.97
N ILE A 123 -11.11 -4.37 2.18
CA ILE A 123 -11.95 -5.55 1.97
C ILE A 123 -13.06 -5.21 0.96
N PHE A 124 -13.27 -6.08 -0.03
CA PHE A 124 -14.24 -5.88 -1.11
C PHE A 124 -15.39 -6.89 -1.03
N ALA A 125 -16.49 -6.63 -1.75
CA ALA A 125 -17.73 -7.41 -1.66
C ALA A 125 -17.56 -8.92 -1.98
N ASN A 126 -16.60 -9.28 -2.83
CA ASN A 126 -16.24 -10.65 -3.19
C ASN A 126 -15.25 -11.30 -2.20
N ASN A 127 -15.07 -10.73 -1.00
CA ASN A 127 -14.04 -11.09 -0.01
C ASN A 127 -12.59 -10.95 -0.50
N TYR A 128 -12.36 -10.32 -1.66
CA TYR A 128 -11.02 -9.92 -2.06
C TYR A 128 -10.46 -8.94 -1.02
N GLN A 129 -9.17 -9.07 -0.72
CA GLN A 129 -8.47 -8.23 0.24
C GLN A 129 -7.22 -7.67 -0.42
N LEU A 130 -6.97 -6.38 -0.18
CA LEU A 130 -5.77 -5.69 -0.62
C LEU A 130 -5.03 -5.15 0.61
N SER A 131 -3.75 -5.49 0.72
CA SER A 131 -2.82 -4.80 1.62
C SER A 131 -2.08 -3.71 0.88
N ILE A 132 -2.06 -2.51 1.45
CA ILE A 132 -1.43 -1.34 0.90
C ILE A 132 -0.18 -1.03 1.70
N LYS A 133 0.92 -0.75 1.00
CA LYS A 133 2.18 -0.31 1.60
C LYS A 133 2.66 0.93 0.87
N THR A 134 2.80 2.04 1.60
CA THR A 134 3.43 3.24 1.05
C THR A 134 4.86 3.36 1.56
N LEU A 135 5.78 3.67 0.65
CA LEU A 135 7.21 3.81 0.92
C LEU A 135 7.68 5.14 0.33
N ILE A 136 8.76 5.68 0.88
CA ILE A 136 9.53 6.72 0.20
C ILE A 136 10.67 6.09 -0.59
N LYS A 137 11.12 6.76 -1.65
CA LYS A 137 12.15 6.24 -2.57
C LYS A 137 13.42 5.72 -1.88
N THR A 138 13.82 6.32 -0.76
CA THR A 138 15.04 5.94 -0.02
C THR A 138 14.87 4.69 0.85
N ASN A 139 13.66 4.18 1.08
CA ASN A 139 13.47 2.94 1.83
C ASN A 139 14.01 1.75 1.03
N LYS A 140 14.92 0.97 1.65
CA LYS A 140 15.49 -0.26 1.08
C LYS A 140 14.78 -1.54 1.54
N GLU A 141 13.97 -1.44 2.58
CA GLU A 141 13.23 -2.56 3.16
C GLU A 141 11.73 -2.28 3.13
N ILE A 142 10.93 -3.34 3.01
CA ILE A 142 9.49 -3.29 3.18
C ILE A 142 9.15 -3.83 4.57
N ASN A 143 8.29 -3.10 5.29
CA ASN A 143 7.63 -3.66 6.46
C ASN A 143 6.44 -4.51 6.03
N LEU A 144 6.48 -5.82 6.26
CA LEU A 144 5.29 -6.64 6.02
C LEU A 144 4.33 -6.64 7.22
N GLY A 145 4.73 -6.08 8.37
CA GLY A 145 3.96 -6.04 9.61
C GLY A 145 3.75 -7.43 10.22
N SER A 146 2.96 -7.50 11.30
CA SER A 146 2.49 -8.68 12.05
C SER A 146 2.90 -10.06 11.51
N PHE A 147 4.09 -10.53 11.90
CA PHE A 147 4.60 -11.88 11.68
C PHE A 147 5.30 -12.32 12.97
N GLU A 148 4.52 -12.92 13.87
CA GLU A 148 4.88 -13.10 15.27
C GLU A 148 6.07 -14.07 15.43
N LYS A 149 7.21 -13.52 15.87
CA LYS A 149 8.43 -14.30 16.09
C LYS A 149 8.27 -15.35 17.19
N THR A 150 7.52 -15.06 18.24
CA THR A 150 7.35 -16.00 19.36
C THR A 150 6.61 -17.26 18.91
N ALA A 151 5.56 -17.12 18.09
CA ALA A 151 4.87 -18.24 17.46
C ALA A 151 5.78 -18.98 16.47
N LEU A 152 6.52 -18.26 15.62
CA LEU A 152 7.41 -18.86 14.62
C LEU A 152 8.52 -19.70 15.25
N PHE A 153 9.09 -19.27 16.37
CA PHE A 153 10.20 -19.95 17.03
C PHE A 153 9.78 -20.80 18.23
N TYR A 154 8.48 -20.96 18.48
CA TYR A 154 7.94 -21.69 19.63
C TYR A 154 8.46 -23.14 19.67
N LEU A 155 9.00 -23.56 20.83
CA LEU A 155 9.54 -24.91 21.06
C LEU A 155 10.64 -25.31 20.07
N LEU A 156 11.43 -24.33 19.62
CA LEU A 156 12.63 -24.55 18.82
C LEU A 156 13.92 -24.34 19.64
N ASP A 157 13.81 -24.17 20.96
CA ASP A 157 14.92 -24.06 21.90
C ASP A 157 15.82 -22.83 21.61
N VAL A 158 15.19 -21.70 21.26
CA VAL A 158 15.85 -20.44 20.85
C VAL A 158 15.17 -19.18 21.40
N GLU A 159 14.28 -19.33 22.38
CA GLU A 159 13.47 -18.25 22.97
C GLU A 159 14.33 -17.10 23.50
N ASP A 160 15.51 -17.44 24.05
CA ASP A 160 16.46 -16.48 24.61
C ASP A 160 17.04 -15.49 23.59
N TYR A 161 16.96 -15.80 22.29
CA TYR A 161 17.54 -15.00 21.21
C TYR A 161 16.51 -14.10 20.49
N LEU A 162 15.22 -14.22 20.81
CA LEU A 162 14.14 -13.57 20.04
C LEU A 162 13.96 -12.08 20.38
N ASN A 163 14.40 -11.64 21.56
CA ASN A 163 14.12 -10.28 22.06
C ASN A 163 15.29 -9.30 21.96
N GLU A 164 16.49 -9.78 21.59
CA GLU A 164 17.72 -8.98 21.68
C GLU A 164 18.04 -8.22 20.39
N ARG A 165 18.15 -6.90 20.49
CA ARG A 165 18.59 -6.03 19.37
C ARG A 165 20.07 -6.26 19.02
N LYS A 166 20.89 -6.68 19.99
CA LYS A 166 22.35 -6.87 19.84
C LYS A 166 22.76 -8.35 19.69
N GLY A 167 21.82 -9.27 19.87
CA GLY A 167 22.08 -10.72 19.88
C GLY A 167 22.80 -11.21 21.15
N LYS A 168 22.94 -12.53 21.28
CA LYS A 168 23.67 -13.20 22.36
C LYS A 168 24.70 -14.16 21.78
N GLU A 169 25.79 -14.36 22.49
CA GLU A 169 26.84 -15.30 22.08
C GLU A 169 26.43 -16.74 22.34
N VAL A 170 26.68 -17.60 21.35
CA VAL A 170 26.56 -19.06 21.47
C VAL A 170 27.79 -19.71 20.87
N LYS A 171 28.18 -20.87 21.39
CA LYS A 171 29.25 -21.68 20.80
C LYS A 171 28.65 -22.74 19.88
N ILE A 172 29.03 -22.74 18.61
CA ILE A 172 28.69 -23.77 17.63
C ILE A 172 30.01 -24.26 17.03
N ASN A 173 30.30 -25.57 17.11
CA ASN A 173 31.51 -26.17 16.54
C ASN A 173 32.82 -25.43 16.91
N ASN A 174 32.97 -25.04 18.18
CA ASN A 174 34.11 -24.26 18.72
C ASN A 174 34.24 -22.81 18.20
N GLU A 175 33.29 -22.32 17.40
CA GLU A 175 33.18 -20.91 17.02
C GLU A 175 32.17 -20.19 17.92
N THR A 176 32.52 -18.99 18.40
CA THR A 176 31.58 -18.11 19.09
C THR A 176 30.83 -17.27 18.04
N LEU A 177 29.52 -17.48 17.94
CA LEU A 177 28.64 -16.73 17.06
C LEU A 177 27.69 -15.84 17.86
N THR A 178 27.46 -14.62 17.38
CA THR A 178 26.39 -13.77 17.92
C THR A 178 25.08 -14.09 17.19
N VAL A 179 24.06 -14.51 17.93
CA VAL A 179 22.76 -15.00 17.45
C VAL A 179 21.65 -14.05 17.82
N GLY A 180 20.68 -13.83 16.93
CA GLY A 180 19.49 -13.02 17.20
C GLY A 180 18.69 -12.70 15.95
N LEU A 181 17.74 -11.76 16.05
CA LEU A 181 16.85 -11.41 14.94
C LEU A 181 17.07 -9.99 14.37
N GLY A 182 17.91 -9.18 15.01
CA GLY A 182 18.02 -7.74 14.74
C GLY A 182 18.73 -7.37 13.44
N SER A 183 19.39 -8.30 12.77
CA SER A 183 20.10 -8.08 11.50
C SER A 183 20.22 -9.38 10.70
N ARG A 184 20.59 -9.26 9.41
CA ARG A 184 20.77 -10.41 8.51
C ARG A 184 21.82 -11.40 9.03
N ASN A 185 22.94 -10.91 9.56
CA ASN A 185 24.00 -11.77 10.09
C ASN A 185 23.57 -12.49 11.39
N LEU A 186 22.88 -11.78 12.29
CA LEU A 186 22.36 -12.39 13.52
C LEU A 186 21.34 -13.49 13.20
N LEU A 187 20.45 -13.22 12.24
CA LEU A 187 19.44 -14.17 11.78
C LEU A 187 20.10 -15.39 11.10
N LYS A 188 21.15 -15.17 10.29
CA LYS A 188 21.94 -16.27 9.70
C LYS A 188 22.47 -17.21 10.79
N ASN A 189 23.06 -16.64 11.84
CA ASN A 189 23.61 -17.43 12.93
C ASN A 189 22.52 -18.16 13.72
N LEU A 190 21.33 -17.56 13.87
CA LEU A 190 20.17 -18.23 14.46
C LEU A 190 19.71 -19.43 13.63
N LEU A 191 19.62 -19.28 12.30
CA LEU A 191 19.23 -20.38 11.43
C LEU A 191 20.27 -21.51 11.42
N LYS A 192 21.56 -21.18 11.50
CA LYS A 192 22.63 -22.16 11.70
C LYS A 192 22.54 -22.89 13.05
N LEU A 193 22.17 -22.18 14.12
CA LEU A 193 21.92 -22.80 15.42
C LEU A 193 20.76 -23.80 15.33
N LEU A 194 19.67 -23.43 14.65
CA LEU A 194 18.55 -24.34 14.40
C LEU A 194 18.95 -25.54 13.54
N GLU A 195 19.81 -25.34 12.55
CA GLU A 195 20.37 -26.44 11.73
C GLU A 195 21.18 -27.41 12.59
N HIS A 196 22.10 -26.88 13.40
CA HIS A 196 22.90 -27.67 14.34
C HIS A 196 22.04 -28.47 15.33
N ASN A 197 20.93 -27.88 15.78
CA ASN A 197 19.99 -28.51 16.72
C ASN A 197 18.94 -29.41 16.03
N ASN A 198 19.03 -29.66 14.72
CA ASN A 198 18.05 -30.41 13.93
C ASN A 198 16.62 -29.84 13.98
N LYS A 199 16.48 -28.52 14.16
CA LYS A 199 15.20 -27.79 14.23
C LYS A 199 14.89 -26.95 12.99
N LEU A 200 15.86 -26.78 12.07
CA LEU A 200 15.69 -25.93 10.88
C LEU A 200 14.50 -26.34 10.03
N LYS A 201 14.32 -27.63 9.75
CA LYS A 201 13.19 -28.12 8.93
C LYS A 201 11.83 -27.73 9.54
N LYS A 202 11.68 -27.87 10.85
CA LYS A 202 10.46 -27.48 11.57
C LYS A 202 10.20 -25.98 11.48
N PHE A 203 11.25 -25.16 11.57
CA PHE A 203 11.16 -23.71 11.32
C PHE A 203 10.70 -23.41 9.89
N GLN A 204 11.27 -24.09 8.89
CA GLN A 204 10.94 -23.85 7.47
C GLN A 204 9.48 -24.18 7.17
N GLU A 205 9.00 -25.35 7.61
CA GLU A 205 7.61 -25.78 7.46
C GLU A 205 6.65 -24.77 8.11
N ARG A 206 6.92 -24.43 9.39
CA ARG A 206 6.10 -23.47 10.13
C ARG A 206 6.12 -22.07 9.53
N PHE A 207 7.26 -21.61 9.02
CA PHE A 207 7.38 -20.31 8.37
C PHE A 207 6.43 -20.21 7.17
N ILE A 208 6.38 -21.26 6.35
CA ILE A 208 5.48 -21.32 5.19
C ILE A 208 4.03 -21.39 5.61
N ASP A 209 3.66 -22.27 6.54
CA ASP A 209 2.29 -22.38 7.02
C ASP A 209 1.78 -21.05 7.59
N MET A 210 2.61 -20.38 8.41
CA MET A 210 2.29 -19.05 8.92
C MET A 210 2.17 -18.03 7.78
N ALA A 211 3.10 -18.01 6.82
CA ALA A 211 3.09 -17.05 5.72
C ALA A 211 1.84 -17.18 4.83
N GLU A 212 1.45 -18.40 4.47
CA GLU A 212 0.28 -18.66 3.62
C GLU A 212 -1.02 -18.13 4.21
N HIS A 213 -1.16 -18.25 5.53
CA HIS A 213 -2.36 -17.85 6.24
C HIS A 213 -2.35 -16.38 6.65
N ILE A 214 -1.20 -15.83 7.05
CA ILE A 214 -1.08 -14.42 7.45
C ILE A 214 -1.16 -13.52 6.22
N PHE A 215 -0.43 -13.84 5.14
CA PHE A 215 -0.38 -13.02 3.93
C PHE A 215 -1.47 -13.45 2.94
N SER A 216 -2.73 -13.39 3.38
CA SER A 216 -3.90 -13.82 2.59
C SER A 216 -4.39 -12.81 1.56
N ALA A 217 -3.90 -11.57 1.62
CA ALA A 217 -4.25 -10.47 0.72
C ALA A 217 -3.20 -10.28 -0.39
N ASP A 218 -3.63 -9.70 -1.51
CA ASP A 218 -2.73 -9.18 -2.53
C ASP A 218 -2.11 -7.86 -2.06
N PHE A 219 -0.95 -7.46 -2.59
CA PHE A 219 -0.27 -6.23 -2.18
C PHE A 219 -0.27 -5.17 -3.28
N LEU A 220 -0.56 -3.93 -2.87
CA LEU A 220 -0.23 -2.71 -3.61
C LEU A 220 0.87 -1.97 -2.87
N ILE A 221 2.05 -1.88 -3.49
CA ILE A 221 3.19 -1.14 -2.95
C ILE A 221 3.34 0.15 -3.74
N ALA A 222 3.13 1.30 -3.09
CA ALA A 222 3.30 2.63 -3.68
C ALA A 222 4.60 3.27 -3.18
N ILE A 223 5.49 3.64 -4.10
CA ILE A 223 6.73 4.35 -3.82
C ILE A 223 6.59 5.78 -4.28
N LYS A 224 6.72 6.70 -3.32
CA LYS A 224 6.47 8.14 -3.48
C LYS A 224 7.79 8.86 -3.73
N ASP A 225 7.81 9.72 -4.74
CA ASP A 225 8.96 10.53 -5.16
C ASP A 225 8.51 11.85 -5.81
N ASP A 226 7.77 12.66 -5.05
CA ASP A 226 7.29 13.99 -5.48
C ASP A 226 6.45 13.92 -6.76
N GLU A 227 7.05 14.27 -7.90
CA GLU A 227 6.44 14.26 -9.23
C GLU A 227 6.25 12.85 -9.81
N ILE A 228 6.77 11.81 -9.16
CA ILE A 228 6.63 10.42 -9.60
C ILE A 228 6.08 9.57 -8.45
N MET A 229 5.14 8.68 -8.78
CA MET A 229 4.75 7.59 -7.90
C MET A 229 4.79 6.26 -8.65
N ASP A 230 5.62 5.34 -8.18
CA ASP A 230 5.69 3.98 -8.72
C ASP A 230 4.74 3.06 -7.94
N LEU A 231 3.84 2.40 -8.66
CA LEU A 231 2.91 1.42 -8.13
C LEU A 231 3.36 0.01 -8.52
N TYR A 232 3.41 -0.88 -7.54
CA TYR A 232 3.75 -2.28 -7.73
C TYR A 232 2.62 -3.16 -7.23
N PHE A 233 2.08 -3.96 -8.14
CA PHE A 233 0.97 -4.87 -7.91
C PHE A 233 1.52 -6.28 -7.76
N LEU A 234 1.38 -6.84 -6.57
CA LEU A 234 1.93 -8.14 -6.20
C LEU A 234 0.80 -9.10 -5.78
N PRO A 235 0.41 -10.04 -6.64
CA PRO A 235 -0.51 -11.11 -6.27
C PRO A 235 0.06 -11.96 -5.12
N ARG A 236 -0.75 -12.31 -4.13
CA ARG A 236 -0.34 -13.10 -2.96
C ARG A 236 0.33 -14.40 -3.38
N ARG A 237 -0.19 -15.05 -4.44
CA ARG A 237 0.34 -16.32 -4.94
C ARG A 237 1.81 -16.19 -5.34
N LYS A 238 2.19 -15.09 -6.01
CA LYS A 238 3.59 -14.85 -6.39
C LYS A 238 4.46 -14.63 -5.14
N PHE A 239 3.94 -13.87 -4.18
CA PHE A 239 4.65 -13.60 -2.93
C PHE A 239 4.89 -14.89 -2.12
N ILE A 240 3.86 -15.71 -1.92
CA ILE A 240 3.97 -17.00 -1.23
C ILE A 240 4.93 -17.96 -1.97
N ASN A 241 4.84 -18.03 -3.30
CA ASN A 241 5.74 -18.87 -4.07
C ASN A 241 7.22 -18.45 -3.90
N LEU A 242 7.50 -17.14 -3.88
CA LEU A 242 8.84 -16.65 -3.57
C LEU A 242 9.29 -17.13 -2.19
N LEU A 243 8.45 -17.00 -1.16
CA LEU A 243 8.79 -17.44 0.20
C LEU A 243 9.08 -18.95 0.26
N LYS A 244 8.27 -19.78 -0.41
CA LYS A 244 8.48 -21.24 -0.52
C LYS A 244 9.77 -21.60 -1.24
N GLU A 245 10.15 -20.84 -2.27
CA GLU A 245 11.38 -21.08 -3.02
C GLU A 245 12.63 -20.78 -2.17
N ILE A 246 12.62 -19.66 -1.44
CA ILE A 246 13.80 -19.18 -0.73
C ILE A 246 14.02 -19.87 0.62
N ILE A 247 12.97 -20.36 1.29
CA ILE A 247 13.07 -20.88 2.68
C ILE A 247 13.94 -22.14 2.79
N ILE A 248 14.10 -22.87 1.69
CA ILE A 248 14.81 -24.16 1.63
C ILE A 248 16.31 -24.00 1.92
N ASP A 249 16.88 -22.84 1.61
CA ASP A 249 18.30 -22.54 1.77
C ASP A 249 18.49 -21.25 2.58
N ILE A 250 19.35 -21.29 3.61
CA ILE A 250 19.56 -20.16 4.52
C ILE A 250 20.02 -18.91 3.76
N ASP A 251 20.94 -19.04 2.80
CA ASP A 251 21.49 -17.90 2.09
C ASP A 251 20.46 -17.29 1.13
N LYS A 252 19.70 -18.12 0.40
CA LYS A 252 18.56 -17.65 -0.41
C LYS A 252 17.51 -16.98 0.43
N PHE A 253 17.15 -17.55 1.59
CA PHE A 253 16.20 -16.96 2.51
C PHE A 253 16.64 -15.55 2.91
N LEU A 254 17.91 -15.39 3.29
CA LEU A 254 18.47 -14.11 3.73
C LEU A 254 18.69 -13.10 2.60
N MET A 255 18.66 -13.50 1.32
CA MET A 255 18.65 -12.57 0.20
C MET A 255 17.35 -11.75 0.15
N VAL A 256 16.25 -12.28 0.70
CA VAL A 256 14.94 -11.62 0.73
C VAL A 256 14.56 -11.20 2.15
N VAL A 257 14.70 -12.07 3.14
CA VAL A 257 14.37 -11.77 4.53
C VAL A 257 15.59 -11.16 5.23
N ASN A 258 15.46 -9.90 5.66
CA ASN A 258 16.58 -9.19 6.27
C ASN A 258 16.65 -9.43 7.77
N ARG A 259 15.52 -9.32 8.47
CA ARG A 259 15.45 -9.34 9.94
C ARG A 259 14.00 -9.31 10.43
N TRP A 260 13.84 -9.52 11.74
CA TRP A 260 12.63 -9.10 12.44
C TRP A 260 12.88 -7.77 13.18
N GLU A 261 11.91 -6.88 13.12
CA GLU A 261 11.86 -5.67 13.93
C GLU A 261 10.59 -5.66 14.76
N GLY A 262 10.72 -5.81 16.08
CA GLY A 262 9.56 -6.14 16.92
C GLY A 262 8.95 -7.47 16.46
N ASN A 263 7.66 -7.44 16.13
CA ASN A 263 6.92 -8.59 15.59
C ASN A 263 6.64 -8.44 14.10
N SER A 264 7.51 -7.74 13.37
CA SER A 264 7.35 -7.48 11.95
C SER A 264 8.51 -8.03 11.13
N LEU A 265 8.16 -8.74 10.05
CA LEU A 265 9.11 -9.22 9.06
C LEU A 265 9.57 -8.05 8.17
N ARG A 266 10.89 -7.86 8.06
CA ARG A 266 11.52 -6.89 7.15
C ARG A 266 12.15 -7.63 5.98
N VAL A 267 11.77 -7.23 4.77
CA VAL A 267 12.24 -7.86 3.53
C VAL A 267 12.93 -6.86 2.62
N ASP A 268 13.85 -7.36 1.80
CA ASP A 268 14.53 -6.59 0.76
C ASP A 268 13.52 -6.10 -0.28
N ARG A 269 13.43 -4.77 -0.42
CA ARG A 269 12.47 -4.14 -1.33
C ARG A 269 12.70 -4.61 -2.77
N SER A 270 13.94 -4.62 -3.26
CA SER A 270 14.22 -4.91 -4.67
C SER A 270 13.73 -6.30 -5.06
N LYS A 271 13.92 -7.28 -4.17
CA LYS A 271 13.48 -8.66 -4.40
C LYS A 271 11.97 -8.79 -4.50
N ILE A 272 11.24 -8.07 -3.64
CA ILE A 272 9.77 -8.05 -3.70
C ILE A 272 9.26 -7.33 -4.95
N LEU A 273 9.84 -6.19 -5.31
CA LEU A 273 9.36 -5.43 -6.47
C LEU A 273 9.61 -6.16 -7.80
N ASN A 274 10.68 -6.96 -7.90
CA ASN A 274 11.03 -7.70 -9.13
C ASN A 274 9.99 -8.76 -9.54
N ILE A 275 9.13 -9.22 -8.62
CA ILE A 275 8.08 -10.20 -8.92
C ILE A 275 6.70 -9.55 -9.13
N SER A 276 6.62 -8.23 -8.98
CA SER A 276 5.39 -7.43 -9.11
C SER A 276 5.23 -6.88 -10.52
N LYS A 277 3.99 -6.53 -10.90
CA LYS A 277 3.76 -5.70 -12.08
C LYS A 277 3.97 -4.23 -11.68
N HIS A 278 4.66 -3.46 -12.52
CA HIS A 278 5.00 -2.06 -12.25
C HIS A 278 4.18 -1.13 -13.15
N ILE A 279 3.61 -0.09 -12.54
CA ILE A 279 3.01 1.05 -13.22
C ILE A 279 3.65 2.32 -12.66
N LYS A 280 4.09 3.21 -13.54
CA LYS A 280 4.65 4.51 -13.16
C LYS A 280 3.62 5.62 -13.40
N LEU A 281 3.28 6.34 -12.34
CA LEU A 281 2.52 7.58 -12.42
C LEU A 281 3.50 8.75 -12.49
N ASP A 282 3.37 9.56 -13.53
CA ASP A 282 4.15 10.79 -13.73
C ASP A 282 3.20 11.98 -13.62
N PHE A 283 3.45 12.84 -12.64
CA PHE A 283 2.60 13.99 -12.32
C PHE A 283 3.06 15.29 -12.97
N ARG A 284 4.17 15.29 -13.70
CA ARG A 284 4.72 16.52 -14.32
C ARG A 284 3.76 17.16 -15.30
N PHE A 285 2.92 16.37 -15.97
CA PHE A 285 1.90 16.87 -16.88
C PHE A 285 0.83 17.74 -16.20
N LEU A 286 0.68 17.67 -14.87
CA LEU A 286 -0.33 18.46 -14.15
C LEU A 286 -0.09 19.96 -14.32
N GLN A 287 1.16 20.40 -14.50
CA GLN A 287 1.53 21.80 -14.74
C GLN A 287 1.02 22.36 -16.06
N ASP A 288 0.63 21.49 -16.99
CA ASP A 288 0.10 21.85 -18.31
C ASP A 288 -1.31 21.25 -18.52
N SER A 289 -1.91 20.73 -17.45
CA SER A 289 -3.25 20.14 -17.50
C SER A 289 -4.34 21.19 -17.31
N ILE A 290 -5.56 20.83 -17.72
CA ILE A 290 -6.78 21.64 -17.50
C ILE A 290 -6.95 22.06 -16.03
N LEU A 291 -6.40 21.31 -15.07
CA LEU A 291 -6.50 21.64 -13.65
C LEU A 291 -5.73 22.90 -13.25
N LYS A 292 -4.71 23.28 -14.00
CA LYS A 292 -4.04 24.56 -13.80
C LYS A 292 -4.97 25.71 -14.09
N ASP A 293 -5.77 25.61 -15.14
CA ASP A 293 -6.79 26.61 -15.48
C ASP A 293 -7.84 26.73 -14.38
N PHE A 294 -8.31 25.59 -13.85
CA PHE A 294 -9.20 25.56 -12.69
C PHE A 294 -8.58 26.18 -11.43
N SER A 295 -7.32 25.87 -11.14
CA SER A 295 -6.63 26.40 -9.95
C SER A 295 -6.45 27.93 -10.07
N ASN A 296 -6.05 28.41 -11.25
CA ASN A 296 -5.93 29.84 -11.54
C ASN A 296 -7.30 30.54 -11.44
N PHE A 297 -8.35 29.91 -11.96
CA PHE A 297 -9.71 30.40 -11.85
C PHE A 297 -10.17 30.49 -10.39
N GLU A 298 -9.98 29.44 -9.59
CA GLU A 298 -10.33 29.42 -8.15
C GLU A 298 -9.62 30.55 -7.38
N GLU A 299 -8.33 30.76 -7.62
CA GLU A 299 -7.56 31.82 -6.95
C GLU A 299 -8.09 33.21 -7.32
N LYS A 300 -8.31 33.46 -8.62
CA LYS A 300 -8.83 34.74 -9.10
C LYS A 300 -10.24 35.02 -8.57
N ILE A 301 -11.15 34.05 -8.67
CA ILE A 301 -12.52 34.21 -8.18
C ILE A 301 -12.52 34.43 -6.67
N SER A 302 -11.73 33.67 -5.91
CA SER A 302 -11.63 33.86 -4.46
C SER A 302 -11.12 35.25 -4.11
N SER A 303 -10.09 35.74 -4.82
CA SER A 303 -9.58 37.11 -4.62
C SER A 303 -10.63 38.17 -4.96
N LEU A 304 -11.33 38.03 -6.09
CA LEU A 304 -12.37 38.97 -6.51
C LEU A 304 -13.56 38.97 -5.56
N LEU A 305 -14.00 37.80 -5.07
CA LEU A 305 -15.07 37.69 -4.09
C LEU A 305 -14.70 38.36 -2.77
N VAL A 306 -13.47 38.14 -2.27
CA VAL A 306 -12.99 38.82 -1.05
C VAL A 306 -12.97 40.34 -1.25
N LYS A 307 -12.52 40.83 -2.41
CA LYS A 307 -12.55 42.26 -2.73
C LYS A 307 -13.98 42.79 -2.77
N TYR A 308 -14.88 42.13 -3.48
CA TYR A 308 -16.28 42.55 -3.59
C TYR A 308 -17.02 42.56 -2.24
N ILE A 309 -16.77 41.59 -1.38
CA ILE A 309 -17.40 41.53 -0.05
C ILE A 309 -16.93 42.70 0.84
N ASN A 310 -15.65 43.04 0.78
CA ASN A 310 -15.07 44.08 1.63
C ASN A 310 -15.20 45.50 1.04
N ASP A 311 -15.32 45.62 -0.28
CA ASP A 311 -15.46 46.85 -1.03
C ASP A 311 -16.41 46.62 -2.22
N PRO A 312 -17.73 46.72 -2.01
CA PRO A 312 -18.75 46.36 -3.01
C PRO A 312 -18.77 47.33 -4.18
N GLN A 313 -17.90 47.08 -5.16
CA GLN A 313 -17.86 47.80 -6.42
C GLN A 313 -18.37 46.92 -7.56
N ASP A 314 -19.16 47.52 -8.48
CA ASP A 314 -19.74 46.80 -9.63
C ASP A 314 -18.68 46.22 -10.57
N ASN A 315 -17.48 46.80 -10.61
CA ASN A 315 -16.35 46.29 -11.39
C ASN A 315 -15.92 44.88 -10.97
N TYR A 316 -15.87 44.57 -9.67
CA TYR A 316 -15.49 43.24 -9.17
C TYR A 316 -16.54 42.20 -9.53
N LYS A 317 -17.82 42.58 -9.47
CA LYS A 317 -18.93 41.73 -9.91
C LYS A 317 -18.82 41.40 -11.40
N GLN A 318 -18.50 42.39 -12.24
CA GLN A 318 -18.29 42.15 -13.68
C GLN A 318 -17.09 41.23 -13.93
N LEU A 319 -15.96 41.47 -13.26
CA LEU A 319 -14.76 40.63 -13.38
C LEU A 319 -15.01 39.18 -12.95
N ILE A 320 -15.86 38.95 -11.93
CA ILE A 320 -16.28 37.60 -11.53
C ILE A 320 -17.00 36.89 -12.68
N PHE A 321 -17.95 37.57 -13.35
CA PHE A 321 -18.65 36.99 -14.50
C PHE A 321 -17.72 36.73 -15.69
N GLU A 322 -16.80 37.65 -15.97
CA GLU A 322 -15.83 37.47 -17.05
C GLU A 322 -14.91 36.26 -16.82
N GLU A 323 -14.46 36.02 -15.59
CA GLU A 323 -13.65 34.84 -15.28
C GLU A 323 -14.50 33.55 -15.32
N LEU A 324 -15.79 33.60 -14.96
CA LEU A 324 -16.72 32.48 -15.13
C LEU A 324 -16.89 32.12 -16.61
N ASP A 325 -17.11 33.10 -17.48
CA ASP A 325 -17.24 32.85 -18.92
C ASP A 325 -15.95 32.28 -19.51
N LYS A 326 -14.78 32.78 -19.09
CA LYS A 326 -13.48 32.26 -19.53
C LYS A 326 -13.29 30.79 -19.18
N ILE A 327 -13.59 30.39 -17.93
CA ILE A 327 -13.41 28.99 -17.54
C ILE A 327 -14.41 28.08 -18.23
N ILE A 328 -15.66 28.52 -18.44
CA ILE A 328 -16.68 27.76 -19.19
C ILE A 328 -16.19 27.52 -20.62
N ASN A 329 -15.74 28.56 -21.32
CA ASN A 329 -15.21 28.44 -22.68
C ASN A 329 -13.99 27.50 -22.73
N THR A 330 -13.10 27.57 -21.73
CA THR A 330 -11.94 26.67 -21.63
C THR A 330 -12.37 25.21 -21.46
N ILE A 331 -13.41 24.95 -20.66
CA ILE A 331 -13.97 23.61 -20.48
C ILE A 331 -14.59 23.10 -21.79
N GLU A 332 -15.34 23.95 -22.51
CA GLU A 332 -15.97 23.58 -23.78
C GLU A 332 -14.95 23.26 -24.87
N GLN A 333 -13.91 24.08 -25.03
CA GLN A 333 -12.83 23.83 -25.98
C GLN A 333 -12.08 22.52 -25.68
N ASN A 334 -11.84 22.23 -24.40
CA ASN A 334 -11.22 20.97 -23.98
C ASN A 334 -12.18 19.77 -24.13
N ARG A 335 -13.50 20.00 -24.22
CA ARG A 335 -14.49 18.94 -24.48
C ARG A 335 -14.56 18.56 -25.97
N GLU A 336 -14.37 19.51 -26.87
CA GLU A 336 -14.42 19.29 -28.32
C GLU A 336 -13.21 18.49 -28.86
N GLY A 337 -12.05 18.55 -28.20
CA GLY A 337 -10.89 17.70 -28.48
C GLY A 337 -11.01 16.24 -28.02
N ILE A 338 -12.19 15.82 -27.56
CA ILE A 338 -12.49 14.48 -27.02
C ILE A 338 -13.38 13.67 -27.99
N SER A 339 -13.68 14.17 -29.20
CA SER A 339 -14.38 13.39 -30.23
C SER A 339 -13.46 12.43 -30.99
#